data_AF-A0A3D5PEK8-F1
#
_entry.id   AF-A0A3D5PEK8-F1
#
_cell.length_a   1.000
_cell.length_b   1.000
_cell.length_c   1.000
_cell.angle_alpha   90.00
_cell.angle_beta   90.00
_cell.angle_gamma   90.00
#
_symmetry.space_group_name_H-M   'P 1'
#
loop_
_entity.id
_entity.type
_entity.pdbx_description
1 polymer ?
#
loop_
_entity_poly.entity_id
_entity_poly.type
_entity_poly.pdbx_seq_one_letter_code
_entity_poly.pdbx_strand_id
1 'polypeptide(L)'
;MNENVWQALLFSAIAGLSTGIGSLIALFAKKSNKTFLSVSLGFSAGVMIYVCFAELFKNSQEMLAASFGQVKGAIFSAVSLFCGIAAVMLIEGLLPEKEKKEFGGEICDEEKKRKRLLRSGIFTALTIAVHNLPEGLATFVFALDNPKLAVPVVAAVAIHNIPEGIAVSTPVFFATGSRSKAFWYSFLSGLAEPLGAIAGYLMLMPILNETVFGVLYGAVAGIMLYIALAELLPSAHEQSPKKFAVNAGLVAGMLIMAISLILFM
;
A
#
# COMPACT_ATOMS: atom_id res chain seq x y z
N MET A 1 -30.30 -11.49 -3.89
CA MET A 1 -28.85 -11.76 -4.04
C MET A 1 -28.16 -10.95 -5.15
N ASN A 2 -28.84 -10.43 -6.18
CA ASN A 2 -28.17 -9.70 -7.28
C ASN A 2 -28.08 -8.17 -7.15
N GLU A 3 -28.90 -7.50 -6.33
CA GLU A 3 -28.96 -6.03 -6.34
C GLU A 3 -27.74 -5.35 -5.70
N ASN A 4 -27.04 -6.01 -4.77
CA ASN A 4 -25.92 -5.39 -4.04
C ASN A 4 -24.54 -5.68 -4.64
N VAL A 5 -24.42 -6.65 -5.56
CA VAL A 5 -23.12 -7.03 -6.15
C VAL A 5 -22.51 -5.89 -6.95
N TRP A 6 -23.31 -5.24 -7.79
CA TRP A 6 -22.85 -4.09 -8.58
C TRP A 6 -22.47 -2.91 -7.69
N GLN A 7 -23.20 -2.70 -6.59
CA GLN A 7 -22.88 -1.65 -5.63
C GLN A 7 -21.57 -1.95 -4.88
N ALA A 8 -21.37 -3.18 -4.41
CA ALA A 8 -20.15 -3.58 -3.74
C ALA A 8 -18.93 -3.54 -4.69
N LEU A 9 -19.10 -3.94 -5.96
CA LEU A 9 -18.05 -3.79 -6.98
C LEU A 9 -17.74 -2.32 -7.24
N LEU A 10 -18.75 -1.46 -7.31
CA LEU A 10 -18.55 -0.02 -7.46
C LEU A 10 -17.78 0.56 -6.26
N PHE A 11 -18.08 0.12 -5.05
CA PHE A 11 -17.38 0.54 -3.85
C PHE A 11 -15.91 0.11 -3.83
N SER A 12 -15.61 -1.15 -4.19
CA SER A 12 -14.22 -1.60 -4.36
C SER A 12 -13.51 -0.88 -5.50
N ALA A 13 -14.21 -0.52 -6.59
CA ALA A 13 -13.63 0.27 -7.65
C ALA A 13 -13.34 1.72 -7.20
N ILE A 14 -14.24 2.36 -6.46
CA ILE A 14 -14.03 3.71 -5.93
C ILE A 14 -12.80 3.73 -5.00
N ALA A 15 -12.72 2.75 -4.11
CA ALA A 15 -11.59 2.54 -3.22
C ALA A 15 -10.28 2.40 -4.04
N GLY A 16 -10.16 1.43 -4.94
CA GLY A 16 -8.94 1.23 -5.73
C GLY A 16 -8.57 2.38 -6.67
N LEU A 17 -9.56 3.05 -7.27
CA LEU A 17 -9.29 4.18 -8.16
C LEU A 17 -8.74 5.42 -7.41
N SER A 18 -8.95 5.50 -6.10
CA SER A 18 -8.37 6.57 -5.28
C SER A 18 -6.84 6.49 -5.17
N THR A 19 -6.23 5.30 -5.37
CA THR A 19 -4.78 5.17 -5.60
C THR A 19 -4.36 5.97 -6.83
N GLY A 20 -5.14 5.92 -7.90
CA GLY A 20 -4.95 6.77 -9.09
C GLY A 20 -5.08 8.27 -8.78
N ILE A 21 -5.99 8.66 -7.88
CA ILE A 21 -6.13 10.05 -7.43
C ILE A 21 -4.86 10.52 -6.70
N GLY A 22 -4.26 9.67 -5.86
CA GLY A 22 -2.98 9.94 -5.20
C GLY A 22 -1.86 10.29 -6.18
N SER A 23 -1.86 9.68 -7.37
CA SER A 23 -0.88 9.97 -8.42
C SER A 23 -0.99 11.38 -9.01
N LEU A 24 -2.13 12.06 -8.85
CA LEU A 24 -2.32 13.43 -9.32
C LEU A 24 -1.40 14.41 -8.57
N ILE A 25 -0.91 14.05 -7.38
CA ILE A 25 0.09 14.86 -6.68
C ILE A 25 1.36 15.05 -7.51
N ALA A 26 1.71 14.07 -8.35
CA ALA A 26 2.86 14.13 -9.25
C ALA A 26 2.68 15.18 -10.36
N LEU A 27 1.46 15.66 -10.63
CA LEU A 27 1.23 16.76 -11.57
C LEU A 27 1.81 18.07 -11.05
N PHE A 28 1.68 18.31 -9.74
CA PHE A 28 2.20 19.50 -9.05
C PHE A 28 3.69 19.39 -8.71
N ALA A 29 4.26 18.19 -8.79
CA ALA A 29 5.68 17.95 -8.55
C ALA A 29 6.55 18.60 -9.64
N LYS A 30 7.60 19.31 -9.21
CA LYS A 30 8.72 19.71 -10.06
C LYS A 30 9.85 18.71 -9.86
N LYS A 31 10.39 18.14 -10.96
CA LYS A 31 11.46 17.12 -10.93
C LYS A 31 12.70 17.54 -10.14
N SER A 32 12.98 18.84 -10.03
CA SER A 32 14.09 19.37 -9.25
C SER A 32 13.83 19.49 -7.75
N ASN A 33 12.58 19.38 -7.29
CA ASN A 33 12.20 19.60 -5.90
C ASN A 33 12.37 18.32 -5.05
N LYS A 34 13.62 18.03 -4.67
CA LYS A 34 13.96 16.87 -3.82
C LYS A 34 13.28 16.91 -2.44
N THR A 35 13.01 18.12 -1.92
CA THR A 35 12.27 18.27 -0.65
C THR A 35 10.87 17.69 -0.78
N PHE A 36 10.13 18.06 -1.85
CA PHE A 36 8.79 17.51 -2.10
C PHE A 36 8.82 15.99 -2.21
N LEU A 37 9.73 15.42 -3.02
CA LEU A 37 9.91 13.96 -3.11
C LEU A 37 10.11 13.32 -1.73
N SER A 38 11.05 13.84 -0.95
CA SER A 38 11.39 13.26 0.35
C SER A 38 10.27 13.37 1.39
N VAL A 39 9.52 14.49 1.39
CA VAL A 39 8.39 14.69 2.29
C VAL A 39 7.22 13.80 1.90
N SER A 40 6.92 13.69 0.60
CA SER A 40 5.86 12.82 0.08
C SER A 40 6.13 11.35 0.40
N LEU A 41 7.36 10.88 0.26
CA LEU A 41 7.73 9.51 0.63
C LEU A 41 7.67 9.27 2.14
N GLY A 42 8.15 10.22 2.95
CA GLY A 42 8.01 10.16 4.40
C GLY A 42 6.55 10.10 4.82
N PHE A 43 5.70 10.95 4.23
CA PHE A 43 4.26 10.96 4.45
C PHE A 43 3.61 9.62 4.13
N SER A 44 3.84 9.05 2.95
CA SER A 44 3.33 7.73 2.59
C SER A 44 3.80 6.63 3.54
N ALA A 45 5.08 6.63 3.92
CA ALA A 45 5.60 5.67 4.90
C ALA A 45 4.90 5.79 6.26
N GLY A 46 4.64 7.02 6.71
CA GLY A 46 3.91 7.28 7.96
C GLY A 46 2.48 6.75 7.94
N VAL A 47 1.75 6.98 6.86
CA VAL A 47 0.39 6.42 6.68
C VAL A 47 0.43 4.90 6.74
N MET A 48 1.31 4.26 5.96
CA MET A 48 1.41 2.80 5.88
C MET A 48 1.77 2.16 7.23
N ILE A 49 2.70 2.76 7.97
CA ILE A 49 3.05 2.29 9.33
C ILE A 49 1.86 2.42 10.27
N TYR A 50 1.13 3.53 10.20
CA TYR A 50 -0.01 3.74 11.09
C TYR A 50 -1.13 2.73 10.82
N VAL A 51 -1.54 2.56 9.56
CA VAL A 51 -2.59 1.58 9.18
C VAL A 51 -2.19 0.15 9.49
N CYS A 52 -0.93 -0.20 9.24
CA CYS A 52 -0.41 -1.53 9.57
C CYS A 52 -0.79 -1.94 11.00
N PHE A 53 -0.58 -1.07 12.00
CA PHE A 53 -0.85 -1.42 13.39
C PHE A 53 -2.24 -1.02 13.87
N ALA A 54 -2.75 0.15 13.47
CA ALA A 54 -4.01 0.68 13.97
C ALA A 54 -5.23 -0.05 13.42
N GLU A 55 -5.11 -0.64 12.23
CA GLU A 55 -6.21 -1.26 11.50
C GLU A 55 -5.91 -2.70 11.11
N LEU A 56 -4.92 -2.95 10.25
CA LEU A 56 -4.74 -4.28 9.65
C LEU A 56 -4.33 -5.34 10.70
N PHE A 57 -3.28 -5.06 11.47
CA PHE A 57 -2.83 -6.00 12.50
C PHE A 57 -3.86 -6.17 13.61
N LYS A 58 -4.58 -5.09 13.96
CA LYS A 58 -5.68 -5.13 14.92
C LYS A 58 -6.83 -6.02 14.42
N ASN A 59 -7.29 -5.83 13.18
CA ASN A 59 -8.33 -6.65 12.57
C ASN A 59 -7.90 -8.13 12.48
N SER A 60 -6.62 -8.39 12.15
CA SER A 60 -6.06 -9.74 12.21
C SER A 60 -6.21 -10.37 13.60
N GLN A 61 -5.88 -9.62 14.66
CA GLN A 61 -5.99 -10.09 16.04
C GLN A 61 -7.44 -10.37 16.43
N GLU A 62 -8.37 -9.47 16.10
CA GLU A 62 -9.79 -9.63 16.43
C GLU A 62 -10.40 -10.87 15.76
N MET A 63 -10.16 -11.05 14.45
CA MET A 63 -10.71 -12.16 13.68
C MET A 63 -10.09 -13.52 14.08
N LEU A 64 -8.77 -13.56 14.33
CA LEU A 64 -8.11 -14.79 14.77
C LEU A 64 -8.41 -15.12 16.24
N ALA A 65 -8.62 -14.10 17.09
CA ALA A 65 -9.07 -14.32 18.46
C ALA A 65 -10.49 -14.88 18.53
N ALA A 66 -11.39 -14.45 17.63
CA ALA A 66 -12.73 -15.01 17.52
C ALA A 66 -12.70 -16.52 17.17
N SER A 67 -11.76 -16.93 16.32
CA SER A 67 -11.61 -18.34 15.89
C SER A 67 -10.83 -19.23 16.86
N PHE A 68 -9.78 -18.71 17.53
CA PHE A 68 -8.83 -19.54 18.30
C PHE A 68 -8.62 -19.11 19.76
N GLY A 69 -9.32 -18.06 20.22
CA GLY A 69 -9.13 -17.43 21.52
C GLY A 69 -7.97 -16.43 21.54
N GLN A 70 -7.97 -15.54 22.54
CA GLN A 70 -7.10 -14.35 22.60
C GLN A 70 -5.60 -14.65 22.42
N VAL A 71 -5.05 -15.62 23.17
CA VAL A 71 -3.60 -15.92 23.13
C VAL A 71 -3.19 -16.53 21.79
N LYS A 72 -3.93 -17.51 21.28
CA LYS A 72 -3.60 -18.15 20.00
C LYS A 72 -3.85 -17.22 18.83
N GLY A 73 -4.92 -16.41 18.89
CA GLY A 73 -5.21 -15.38 17.90
C GLY A 73 -4.04 -14.41 17.76
N ALA A 74 -3.55 -13.86 18.88
CA ALA A 74 -2.39 -12.97 18.86
C ALA A 74 -1.12 -13.62 18.28
N ILE A 75 -0.86 -14.89 18.62
CA ILE A 75 0.27 -15.65 18.05
C ILE A 75 0.11 -15.79 16.53
N PHE A 76 -1.06 -16.21 16.05
CA PHE A 76 -1.31 -16.40 14.63
C PHE A 76 -1.28 -15.09 13.84
N SER A 77 -1.75 -13.98 14.40
CA SER A 77 -1.59 -12.65 13.80
C SER A 77 -0.13 -12.26 13.67
N ALA A 78 0.67 -12.46 14.72
CA ALA A 78 2.10 -12.17 14.69
C ALA A 78 2.84 -13.03 13.65
N VAL A 79 2.56 -14.32 13.61
CA VAL A 79 3.10 -15.23 12.59
C VAL A 79 2.71 -14.75 11.19
N SER A 80 1.45 -14.41 10.97
CA SER A 80 0.96 -13.92 9.67
C SER A 80 1.69 -12.64 9.24
N LEU A 81 1.91 -11.69 10.17
CA LEU A 81 2.69 -10.48 9.91
C LEU A 81 4.12 -10.79 9.48
N PHE A 82 4.83 -11.66 10.18
CA PHE A 82 6.20 -12.02 9.79
C PHE A 82 6.25 -12.86 8.51
N CYS A 83 5.22 -13.67 8.23
CA CYS A 83 5.08 -14.35 6.93
C CYS A 83 4.91 -13.34 5.79
N GLY A 84 4.14 -12.27 5.98
CA GLY A 84 4.02 -11.18 5.03
C GLY A 84 5.36 -10.50 4.74
N ILE A 85 6.10 -10.14 5.79
CA ILE A 85 7.46 -9.58 5.67
C ILE A 85 8.37 -10.54 4.89
N ALA A 86 8.40 -11.82 5.29
CA ALA A 86 9.24 -12.83 4.66
C ALA A 86 8.88 -13.03 3.18
N ALA A 87 7.60 -12.95 2.82
CA ALA A 87 7.15 -13.05 1.43
C ALA A 87 7.72 -11.91 0.57
N VAL A 88 7.68 -10.67 1.06
CA VAL A 88 8.27 -9.53 0.31
C VAL A 88 9.79 -9.66 0.21
N MET A 89 10.47 -10.05 1.30
CA MET A 89 11.91 -10.29 1.27
C MET A 89 12.31 -11.38 0.26
N LEU A 90 11.49 -12.44 0.14
CA LEU A 90 11.70 -13.49 -0.84
C LEU A 90 11.48 -12.99 -2.26
N ILE A 91 10.40 -12.22 -2.51
CA ILE A 91 10.15 -11.59 -3.82
C ILE A 91 11.31 -10.67 -4.20
N GLU A 92 11.78 -9.82 -3.27
CA GLU A 92 12.90 -8.91 -3.50
C GLU A 92 14.21 -9.67 -3.77
N GLY A 93 14.48 -10.75 -3.04
CA GLY A 93 15.64 -11.61 -3.25
C GLY A 93 15.62 -12.39 -4.57
N LEU A 94 14.43 -12.71 -5.09
CA LEU A 94 14.25 -13.35 -6.40
C LEU A 94 14.33 -12.36 -7.57
N LEU A 95 14.07 -11.07 -7.32
CA LEU A 95 14.26 -10.04 -8.35
C LEU A 95 15.76 -9.94 -8.68
N PRO A 96 16.16 -10.18 -9.95
CA PRO A 96 17.57 -10.19 -10.31
C PRO A 96 18.24 -8.89 -9.88
N GLU A 97 19.32 -8.97 -9.08
CA GLU A 97 20.29 -7.89 -8.93
C GLU A 97 21.05 -7.71 -10.28
N LYS A 98 20.33 -7.38 -11.36
CA LYS A 98 20.95 -6.90 -12.60
C LYS A 98 21.46 -5.48 -12.35
N GLU A 99 22.49 -5.34 -11.53
CA GLU A 99 23.44 -4.22 -11.58
C GLU A 99 24.63 -4.31 -10.59
N LYS A 100 24.93 -5.47 -9.99
CA LYS A 100 26.15 -5.60 -9.19
C LYS A 100 27.42 -6.03 -9.95
N LYS A 101 27.34 -6.49 -11.22
CA LYS A 101 28.52 -7.12 -11.87
C LYS A 101 28.87 -6.78 -13.32
N GLU A 102 28.17 -5.90 -14.03
CA GLU A 102 28.61 -5.51 -15.38
C GLU A 102 28.41 -4.01 -15.58
N PHE A 103 29.40 -3.20 -15.24
CA PHE A 103 29.70 -1.94 -15.93
C PHE A 103 31.06 -1.45 -15.43
N GLY A 104 32.13 -1.94 -16.08
CA GLY A 104 33.47 -1.37 -15.98
C GLY A 104 33.60 -0.02 -16.68
N GLY A 105 32.57 0.83 -16.54
CA GLY A 105 32.54 2.21 -17.05
C GLY A 105 31.99 3.12 -15.96
N GLU A 106 32.56 4.31 -15.83
CA GLU A 106 32.12 5.34 -14.90
C GLU A 106 30.67 5.77 -15.19
N ILE A 107 29.68 5.06 -14.67
CA ILE A 107 28.30 5.54 -14.64
C ILE A 107 28.26 6.68 -13.62
N CYS A 108 27.93 7.89 -14.09
CA CYS A 108 27.72 9.07 -13.25
C CYS A 108 26.72 8.78 -12.11
N ASP A 109 26.99 9.28 -10.90
CA ASP A 109 26.17 9.02 -9.70
C ASP A 109 24.68 9.36 -9.87
N GLU A 110 24.35 10.36 -10.69
CA GLU A 110 22.96 10.75 -10.96
C GLU A 110 22.18 9.71 -11.78
N GLU A 111 22.84 8.97 -12.68
CA GLU A 111 22.16 7.92 -13.45
C GLU A 111 21.83 6.71 -12.57
N LYS A 112 22.75 6.34 -11.66
CA LYS A 112 22.51 5.28 -10.65
C LYS A 112 21.32 5.64 -9.74
N LYS A 113 21.25 6.89 -9.26
CA LYS A 113 20.12 7.37 -8.44
C LYS A 113 18.79 7.29 -9.19
N ARG A 114 18.77 7.67 -10.47
CA ARG A 114 17.57 7.59 -11.32
C ARG A 114 17.07 6.16 -11.48
N LYS A 115 17.98 5.21 -11.72
CA LYS A 115 17.62 3.78 -11.85
C LYS A 115 17.09 3.20 -10.54
N ARG A 116 17.70 3.54 -9.41
CA ARG A 116 17.21 3.14 -8.07
C ARG A 116 15.81 3.67 -7.80
N LEU A 117 15.54 4.95 -8.04
CA LEU A 117 14.20 5.54 -7.90
C LEU A 117 13.16 4.87 -8.79
N LEU A 118 13.52 4.52 -10.04
CA LEU A 118 12.61 3.82 -10.93
C LEU A 118 12.31 2.40 -10.42
N ARG A 119 13.34 1.67 -10.00
CA ARG A 119 13.19 0.33 -9.41
C ARG A 119 12.31 0.39 -8.17
N SER A 120 12.57 1.35 -7.29
CA SER A 120 11.77 1.64 -6.09
C SER A 120 10.30 1.86 -6.42
N GLY A 121 10.00 2.74 -7.37
CA GLY A 121 8.63 3.03 -7.78
C GLY A 121 7.90 1.84 -8.42
N ILE A 122 8.58 1.05 -9.26
CA ILE A 122 8.01 -0.16 -9.89
C ILE A 122 7.78 -1.26 -8.85
N PHE A 123 8.75 -1.48 -7.95
CA PHE A 123 8.63 -2.44 -6.87
C PHE A 123 7.50 -2.08 -5.90
N THR A 124 7.41 -0.80 -5.55
CA THR A 124 6.30 -0.27 -4.76
C THR A 124 4.98 -0.50 -5.50
N ALA A 125 4.88 -0.20 -6.79
CA ALA A 125 3.65 -0.44 -7.57
C ALA A 125 3.20 -1.90 -7.58
N LEU A 126 4.15 -2.83 -7.76
CA LEU A 126 3.87 -4.26 -7.75
C LEU A 126 3.40 -4.72 -6.37
N THR A 127 4.08 -4.28 -5.32
CA THR A 127 3.75 -4.71 -3.96
C THR A 127 2.41 -4.13 -3.51
N ILE A 128 2.12 -2.88 -3.88
CA ILE A 128 0.82 -2.25 -3.67
C ILE A 128 -0.29 -3.00 -4.41
N ALA A 129 -0.05 -3.40 -5.67
CA ALA A 129 -1.02 -4.22 -6.39
C ALA A 129 -1.31 -5.56 -5.68
N VAL A 130 -0.28 -6.19 -5.09
CA VAL A 130 -0.46 -7.46 -4.35
C VAL A 130 -1.28 -7.28 -3.08
N HIS A 131 -1.09 -6.18 -2.33
CA HIS A 131 -1.89 -5.94 -1.12
C HIS A 131 -3.31 -5.45 -1.42
N ASN A 132 -3.50 -4.75 -2.55
CA ASN A 132 -4.80 -4.19 -2.95
C ASN A 132 -5.77 -5.31 -3.33
N LEU A 133 -5.28 -6.49 -3.73
CA LEU A 133 -6.13 -7.66 -3.99
C LEU A 133 -6.93 -8.08 -2.74
N PRO A 134 -6.31 -8.44 -1.59
CA PRO A 134 -7.04 -8.69 -0.34
C PRO A 134 -7.94 -7.54 0.13
N GLU A 135 -7.50 -6.30 -0.02
CA GLU A 135 -8.24 -5.12 0.46
C GLU A 135 -9.53 -4.86 -0.34
N GLY A 136 -9.44 -4.96 -1.67
CA GLY A 136 -10.61 -4.84 -2.53
C GLY A 136 -11.62 -5.95 -2.30
N LEU A 137 -11.14 -7.18 -2.04
CA LEU A 137 -11.99 -8.29 -1.64
C LEU A 137 -12.69 -8.04 -0.29
N ALA A 138 -11.96 -7.56 0.71
CA ALA A 138 -12.52 -7.26 2.03
C ALA A 138 -13.58 -6.16 1.95
N THR A 139 -13.29 -5.09 1.20
CA THR A 139 -14.22 -3.98 0.96
C THR A 139 -15.48 -4.46 0.24
N PHE A 140 -15.32 -5.32 -0.77
CA PHE A 140 -16.42 -5.91 -1.51
C PHE A 140 -17.31 -6.80 -0.61
N VAL A 141 -16.73 -7.72 0.16
CA VAL A 141 -17.49 -8.61 1.06
C VAL A 141 -18.19 -7.79 2.14
N PHE A 142 -17.52 -6.81 2.74
CA PHE A 142 -18.13 -5.92 3.72
C PHE A 142 -19.31 -5.14 3.12
N ALA A 143 -19.16 -4.61 1.91
CA ALA A 143 -20.21 -3.89 1.22
C ALA A 143 -21.40 -4.76 0.82
N LEU A 144 -21.16 -6.02 0.47
CA LEU A 144 -22.21 -7.00 0.18
C LEU A 144 -23.06 -7.28 1.42
N ASP A 145 -22.41 -7.52 2.56
CA ASP A 145 -23.06 -7.90 3.81
C ASP A 145 -23.70 -6.69 4.51
N ASN A 146 -23.06 -5.52 4.43
CA ASN A 146 -23.41 -4.30 5.18
C ASN A 146 -23.56 -3.06 4.27
N PRO A 147 -24.45 -3.08 3.25
CA PRO A 147 -24.51 -2.02 2.22
C PRO A 147 -24.81 -0.62 2.78
N LYS A 148 -25.50 -0.52 3.92
CA LYS A 148 -25.80 0.75 4.60
C LYS A 148 -24.61 1.33 5.35
N LEU A 149 -23.68 0.49 5.80
CA LEU A 149 -22.49 0.89 6.56
C LEU A 149 -21.23 0.96 5.67
N ALA A 150 -21.33 0.53 4.42
CA ALA A 150 -20.22 0.47 3.49
C ALA A 150 -19.64 1.84 3.11
N VAL A 151 -20.46 2.89 3.04
CA VAL A 151 -20.01 4.21 2.55
C VAL A 151 -18.90 4.82 3.41
N PRO A 152 -19.03 4.91 4.77
CA PRO A 152 -17.94 5.35 5.63
C PRO A 152 -16.66 4.51 5.50
N VAL A 153 -16.80 3.18 5.43
CA VAL A 153 -15.65 2.26 5.31
C VAL A 153 -14.93 2.46 3.98
N VAL A 154 -15.66 2.56 2.88
CA VAL A 154 -15.10 2.83 1.54
C VAL A 154 -14.41 4.19 1.51
N ALA A 155 -14.94 5.19 2.21
CA ALA A 155 -14.28 6.49 2.31
C ALA A 155 -12.96 6.41 3.10
N ALA A 156 -12.91 5.62 4.19
CA ALA A 156 -11.69 5.37 4.95
C ALA A 156 -10.61 4.70 4.08
N VAL A 157 -10.98 3.63 3.38
CA VAL A 157 -10.12 2.91 2.42
C VAL A 157 -9.64 3.85 1.30
N ALA A 158 -10.53 4.65 0.72
CA ALA A 158 -10.15 5.59 -0.32
C ALA A 158 -9.13 6.64 0.16
N ILE A 159 -9.23 7.08 1.41
CA ILE A 159 -8.27 8.02 2.00
C ILE A 159 -6.91 7.35 2.23
N HIS A 160 -6.90 6.08 2.62
CA HIS A 160 -5.68 5.27 2.77
C HIS A 160 -4.90 5.15 1.45
N ASN A 161 -5.63 4.91 0.36
CA ASN A 161 -5.09 4.63 -0.96
C ASN A 161 -4.46 5.83 -1.65
N ILE A 162 -4.84 7.04 -1.29
CA ILE A 162 -4.21 8.27 -1.82
C ILE A 162 -2.69 8.26 -1.53
N PRO A 163 -2.22 8.12 -0.26
CA PRO A 163 -0.83 7.90 0.11
C PRO A 163 -0.09 6.82 -0.69
N GLU A 164 -0.76 5.73 -1.06
CA GLU A 164 -0.18 4.67 -1.89
C GLU A 164 0.12 5.14 -3.31
N GLY A 165 -0.84 5.87 -3.88
CA GLY A 165 -0.67 6.50 -5.18
C GLY A 165 0.50 7.48 -5.20
N ILE A 166 0.68 8.23 -4.10
CA ILE A 166 1.83 9.12 -3.89
C ILE A 166 3.13 8.31 -3.84
N ALA A 167 3.14 7.19 -3.11
CA ALA A 167 4.30 6.32 -2.92
C ALA A 167 4.81 5.72 -4.24
N VAL A 168 3.90 5.37 -5.16
CA VAL A 168 4.25 4.86 -6.50
C VAL A 168 4.62 5.96 -7.47
N SER A 169 3.77 6.98 -7.59
CA SER A 169 3.88 7.98 -8.64
C SER A 169 5.09 8.90 -8.47
N THR A 170 5.45 9.26 -7.24
CA THR A 170 6.50 10.24 -6.98
C THR A 170 7.90 9.73 -7.39
N PRO A 171 8.37 8.53 -6.96
CA PRO A 171 9.63 7.97 -7.44
C PRO A 171 9.67 7.78 -8.96
N VAL A 172 8.58 7.28 -9.57
CA VAL A 172 8.50 7.08 -11.02
C VAL A 172 8.59 8.40 -11.77
N PHE A 173 7.92 9.46 -11.30
CA PHE A 173 8.01 10.78 -11.89
C PHE A 173 9.41 11.38 -11.76
N PHE A 174 10.03 11.32 -10.57
CA PHE A 174 11.37 11.87 -10.37
C PHE A 174 12.44 11.10 -11.15
N ALA A 175 12.25 9.78 -11.35
CA ALA A 175 13.12 8.99 -12.19
C ALA A 175 12.94 9.29 -13.69
N THR A 176 11.70 9.28 -14.19
CA THR A 176 11.44 9.30 -15.65
C THR A 176 11.17 10.70 -16.21
N GLY A 177 10.73 11.64 -15.38
CA GLY A 177 10.17 12.93 -15.79
C GLY A 177 8.78 12.83 -16.44
N SER A 178 8.22 11.61 -16.59
CA SER A 178 6.93 11.39 -17.26
C SER A 178 5.80 11.29 -16.24
N ARG A 179 4.89 12.28 -16.27
CA ARG A 179 3.66 12.27 -15.47
C ARG A 179 2.72 11.14 -15.87
N SER A 180 2.65 10.84 -17.17
CA SER A 180 1.82 9.75 -17.68
C SER A 180 2.30 8.39 -17.16
N LYS A 181 3.61 8.14 -17.14
CA LYS A 181 4.14 6.90 -16.52
C LYS A 181 3.79 6.84 -15.04
N ALA A 182 4.06 7.91 -14.29
CA ALA A 182 3.74 7.98 -12.86
C ALA A 182 2.26 7.69 -12.56
N PHE A 183 1.36 8.26 -13.36
CA PHE A 183 -0.07 8.00 -13.30
C PHE A 183 -0.39 6.53 -13.59
N TRP A 184 0.07 5.98 -14.71
CA TRP A 184 -0.29 4.62 -15.12
C TRP A 184 0.24 3.54 -14.16
N TYR A 185 1.46 3.66 -13.64
CA TYR A 185 1.98 2.71 -12.65
C TYR A 185 1.10 2.68 -11.39
N SER A 186 0.70 3.85 -10.91
CA SER A 186 -0.16 3.98 -9.71
C SER A 186 -1.62 3.60 -9.97
N PHE A 187 -2.16 3.95 -11.13
CA PHE A 187 -3.52 3.60 -11.51
C PHE A 187 -3.67 2.10 -11.68
N LEU A 188 -2.71 1.45 -12.35
CA LEU A 188 -2.72 0.00 -12.56
C LEU A 188 -2.58 -0.77 -11.24
N SER A 189 -1.82 -0.26 -10.25
CA SER A 189 -1.79 -0.89 -8.92
C SER A 189 -3.11 -0.72 -8.17
N GLY A 190 -3.82 0.39 -8.35
CA GLY A 190 -5.16 0.60 -7.79
C GLY A 190 -6.24 -0.31 -8.39
N LEU A 191 -6.13 -0.68 -9.68
CA LEU A 191 -7.05 -1.63 -10.32
C LEU A 191 -7.03 -3.03 -9.69
N ALA A 192 -6.01 -3.35 -8.88
CA ALA A 192 -5.95 -4.61 -8.18
C ALA A 192 -7.11 -4.81 -7.19
N GLU A 193 -7.68 -3.75 -6.62
CA GLU A 193 -8.83 -3.88 -5.72
C GLU A 193 -10.10 -4.42 -6.41
N PRO A 194 -10.64 -3.77 -7.45
CA PRO A 194 -11.82 -4.32 -8.13
C PRO A 194 -11.53 -5.68 -8.76
N LEU A 195 -10.29 -5.97 -9.17
CA LEU A 195 -9.89 -7.30 -9.60
C LEU A 195 -9.93 -8.32 -8.45
N GLY A 196 -9.49 -7.93 -7.25
CA GLY A 196 -9.56 -8.73 -6.03
C GLY A 196 -11.00 -9.02 -5.62
N ALA A 197 -11.88 -8.03 -5.72
CA ALA A 197 -13.31 -8.19 -5.50
C ALA A 197 -13.93 -9.21 -6.47
N ILE A 198 -13.66 -9.08 -7.77
CA ILE A 198 -14.17 -10.02 -8.78
C ILE A 198 -13.61 -11.43 -8.57
N ALA A 199 -12.28 -11.54 -8.42
CA ALA A 199 -11.62 -12.84 -8.23
C ALA A 199 -12.12 -13.52 -6.95
N GLY A 200 -12.24 -12.78 -5.85
CA GLY A 200 -12.70 -13.33 -4.59
C GLY A 200 -14.19 -13.69 -4.59
N TYR A 201 -15.04 -12.91 -5.25
CA TYR A 201 -16.45 -13.28 -5.45
C TYR A 201 -16.61 -14.59 -6.23
N LEU A 202 -15.83 -14.77 -7.31
CA LEU A 202 -15.96 -15.92 -8.20
C LEU A 202 -15.26 -17.17 -7.67
N MET A 203 -14.14 -17.03 -6.97
CA MET A 203 -13.26 -18.15 -6.63
C MET A 203 -13.11 -18.40 -5.13
N LEU A 204 -13.21 -17.36 -4.29
CA LEU A 204 -12.79 -17.45 -2.89
C LEU A 204 -13.97 -17.46 -1.90
N MET A 205 -15.17 -17.03 -2.29
CA MET A 205 -16.37 -17.07 -1.44
C MET A 205 -16.56 -18.37 -0.62
N PRO A 206 -16.32 -19.58 -1.15
CA PRO A 206 -16.48 -20.81 -0.37
C PRO A 206 -15.44 -21.03 0.74
N ILE A 207 -14.27 -20.37 0.65
CA ILE A 207 -13.15 -20.56 1.58
C ILE A 207 -12.92 -19.34 2.48
N LEU A 208 -13.52 -18.18 2.17
CA LEU A 208 -13.43 -16.98 2.99
C LEU A 208 -14.19 -17.17 4.30
N ASN A 209 -13.46 -17.10 5.40
CA ASN A 209 -13.99 -17.09 6.76
C ASN A 209 -13.11 -16.17 7.62
N GLU A 210 -13.50 -15.97 8.89
CA GLU A 210 -12.77 -15.10 9.81
C GLU A 210 -11.29 -15.47 9.95
N THR A 211 -10.97 -16.77 9.99
CA THR A 211 -9.59 -17.23 10.06
C THR A 211 -8.79 -16.81 8.81
N VAL A 212 -9.35 -17.01 7.62
CA VAL A 212 -8.67 -16.65 6.36
C VAL A 212 -8.47 -15.14 6.26
N PHE A 213 -9.49 -14.34 6.55
CA PHE A 213 -9.35 -12.88 6.59
C PHE A 213 -8.34 -12.43 7.64
N GLY A 214 -8.35 -13.04 8.83
CA GLY A 214 -7.40 -12.73 9.88
C GLY A 214 -5.94 -13.01 9.49
N VAL A 215 -5.68 -14.13 8.81
CA VAL A 215 -4.34 -14.43 8.24
C VAL A 215 -3.98 -13.44 7.13
N LEU A 216 -4.92 -13.14 6.22
CA LEU A 216 -4.68 -12.19 5.13
C LEU A 216 -4.36 -10.79 5.65
N TYR A 217 -5.14 -10.25 6.60
CA TYR A 217 -4.88 -8.96 7.23
C TYR A 217 -3.52 -8.92 7.93
N GLY A 218 -3.15 -9.99 8.64
CA GLY A 218 -1.84 -10.08 9.27
C GLY A 218 -0.71 -10.06 8.24
N ALA A 219 -0.81 -10.87 7.17
CA ALA A 219 0.17 -10.90 6.10
C ALA A 219 0.29 -9.56 5.36
N VAL A 220 -0.84 -8.91 5.04
CA VAL A 220 -0.85 -7.60 4.39
C VAL A 220 -0.22 -6.53 5.28
N ALA A 221 -0.52 -6.53 6.60
CA ALA A 221 0.15 -5.64 7.55
C ALA A 221 1.68 -5.79 7.50
N GLY A 222 2.17 -7.03 7.44
CA GLY A 222 3.59 -7.32 7.30
C GLY A 222 4.20 -6.80 5.99
N ILE A 223 3.50 -6.99 4.88
CA ILE A 223 3.91 -6.47 3.55
C ILE A 223 4.06 -4.94 3.61
N MET A 224 3.04 -4.23 4.10
CA MET A 224 3.06 -2.77 4.19
C MET A 224 4.14 -2.25 5.13
N LEU A 225 4.35 -2.91 6.27
CA LEU A 225 5.39 -2.56 7.21
C LEU A 225 6.78 -2.67 6.58
N TYR A 226 7.03 -3.74 5.81
CA TYR A 226 8.29 -3.91 5.10
C TYR A 226 8.50 -2.80 4.07
N ILE A 227 7.52 -2.52 3.21
CA ILE A 227 7.61 -1.43 2.20
C ILE A 227 7.93 -0.09 2.88
N ALA A 228 7.21 0.24 3.96
CA ALA A 228 7.40 1.53 4.62
C ALA A 228 8.80 1.67 5.22
N LEU A 229 9.32 0.63 5.85
CA LEU A 229 10.60 0.65 6.57
C LEU A 229 11.82 0.39 5.70
N ALA A 230 11.72 -0.54 4.75
CA ALA A 230 12.85 -0.97 3.92
C ALA A 230 12.97 -0.17 2.62
N GLU A 231 11.85 0.35 2.10
CA GLU A 231 11.81 1.01 0.79
C GLU A 231 11.54 2.52 0.89
N LEU A 232 10.38 2.91 1.43
CA LEU A 232 9.92 4.32 1.38
C LEU A 232 10.71 5.25 2.29
N LEU A 233 10.87 4.88 3.57
CA LEU A 233 11.57 5.73 4.54
C LEU A 233 13.07 5.88 4.20
N PRO A 234 13.82 4.82 3.83
CA PRO A 234 15.20 4.95 3.38
C PRO A 234 15.31 5.79 2.11
N SER A 235 14.44 5.57 1.12
CA SER A 235 14.41 6.37 -0.11
C SER A 235 14.11 7.85 0.19
N ALA A 236 13.22 8.14 1.13
CA ALA A 236 12.93 9.51 1.56
C ALA A 236 14.16 10.19 2.16
N HIS A 237 14.90 9.50 3.05
CA HIS A 237 16.12 10.04 3.65
C HIS A 237 17.27 10.19 2.66
N GLU A 238 17.44 9.28 1.68
CA GLU A 238 18.49 9.38 0.65
C GLU A 238 18.29 10.61 -0.25
N GLN A 239 17.02 10.97 -0.52
CA GLN A 239 16.70 12.10 -1.39
C GLN A 239 16.68 13.45 -0.66
N SER A 240 16.53 13.45 0.67
CA SER A 240 16.33 14.69 1.42
C SER A 240 17.63 15.39 1.81
N PRO A 241 17.73 16.71 1.57
CA PRO A 241 18.78 17.51 2.20
C PRO A 241 18.53 17.75 3.70
N LYS A 242 17.30 17.51 4.21
CA LYS A 242 16.90 17.81 5.59
C LYS A 242 16.11 16.66 6.20
N LYS A 243 16.78 15.79 6.98
CA LYS A 243 16.15 14.63 7.66
C LYS A 243 14.90 15.00 8.48
N PHE A 244 14.90 16.18 9.11
CA PHE A 244 13.74 16.68 9.86
C PHE A 244 12.47 16.79 8.99
N ALA A 245 12.59 17.23 7.72
CA ALA A 245 11.43 17.36 6.84
C ALA A 245 10.81 16.00 6.51
N VAL A 246 11.64 14.96 6.32
CA VAL A 246 11.16 13.58 6.12
C VAL A 246 10.40 13.09 7.35
N ASN A 247 10.99 13.27 8.54
CA ASN A 247 10.37 12.82 9.79
C ASN A 247 9.08 13.59 10.09
N ALA A 248 9.02 14.89 9.80
CA ALA A 248 7.81 15.68 9.90
C ALA A 248 6.73 15.19 8.92
N GLY A 249 7.11 14.85 7.68
CA GLY A 249 6.22 14.21 6.71
C GLY A 249 5.66 12.88 7.23
N LEU A 250 6.53 12.03 7.78
CA LEU A 250 6.14 10.75 8.41
C LEU A 250 5.13 10.94 9.54
N VAL A 251 5.41 11.84 10.49
CA VAL A 251 4.50 12.11 11.60
C VAL A 251 3.18 12.72 11.10
N ALA A 252 3.22 13.60 10.09
CA ALA A 252 2.02 14.15 9.49
C ALA A 252 1.16 13.08 8.80
N GLY A 253 1.80 12.11 8.13
CA GLY A 253 1.13 10.94 7.54
C GLY A 253 0.42 10.10 8.59
N MET A 254 1.13 9.76 9.67
CA MET A 254 0.55 9.05 10.81
C MET A 254 -0.64 9.80 11.41
N LEU A 255 -0.50 11.11 11.63
CA LEU A 255 -1.55 11.95 12.22
C LEU A 255 -2.79 12.05 11.33
N ILE A 256 -2.62 12.28 10.03
CA ILE A 256 -3.74 12.36 9.08
C ILE A 256 -4.48 11.03 9.02
N MET A 257 -3.73 9.92 8.99
CA MET A 257 -4.34 8.60 8.99
C MET A 257 -5.08 8.33 10.31
N ALA A 258 -4.50 8.69 11.45
CA ALA A 258 -5.15 8.59 12.76
C ALA A 258 -6.48 9.33 12.81
N ILE A 259 -6.49 10.59 12.35
CA ILE A 259 -7.71 11.39 12.28
C ILE A 259 -8.73 10.73 11.36
N SER A 260 -8.30 10.24 10.19
CA SER A 260 -9.21 9.60 9.24
C SER A 260 -9.87 8.36 9.82
N LEU A 261 -9.11 7.45 10.47
CA LEU A 261 -9.70 6.27 11.10
C LEU A 261 -10.70 6.64 12.18
N ILE A 262 -10.40 7.63 13.03
CA ILE A 262 -11.31 8.10 14.08
C ILE A 262 -12.60 8.68 13.50
N LEU A 263 -12.54 9.38 12.36
CA LEU A 263 -13.72 9.97 11.72
C LEU A 263 -14.67 8.94 11.11
N PHE A 264 -14.21 7.71 10.83
CA PHE A 264 -14.99 6.65 10.21
C PHE A 264 -15.32 5.47 11.15
N MET A 265 -14.96 5.58 12.44
CA MET A 265 -15.45 4.70 13.51
C MET A 265 -16.88 5.05 13.92
#